data_AF-A0A6L4X447-F1
#
_entry.id   AF-A0A6L4X447-F1
#
_cell.length_a   1.000
_cell.length_b   1.000
_cell.length_c   1.000
_cell.angle_alpha   90.00
_cell.angle_beta   90.00
_cell.angle_gamma   90.00
#
_symmetry.space_group_name_H-M   'P 1'
#
loop_
_entity.id
_entity.type
_entity.pdbx_description
1 polymer ?
#
loop_
_entity_poly.entity_id
_entity_poly.type
_entity_poly.pdbx_seq_one_letter_code
_entity_poly.pdbx_strand_id
1 'polypeptide(L)'
;MTRSRRTARTNGTRFETAMAGYLRWALDDRRIQRLRLHGAKDLGDIGNVFFFGEPVTIECKWTSAPNIGPHMREADREAGNQDSPYPWVLQKAAGVGLSTIRRQGMQLAYTYTDVLEQMLGHVDIRTIDRVTEGSQAVGRNKDVTMITVHQFALLCNYGQPLGPDADGGES
;
A
#
# COMPACT_ATOMS: atom_id res chain seq x y z
N MET A 1 6.90 -20.11 20.56
CA MET A 1 7.52 -20.75 19.38
C MET A 1 8.07 -19.65 18.48
N THR A 2 9.38 -19.41 18.52
CA THR A 2 10.03 -18.31 17.78
C THR A 2 9.99 -18.61 16.28
N ARG A 3 9.38 -17.73 15.45
CA ARG A 3 9.34 -17.96 13.99
C ARG A 3 10.77 -18.08 13.46
N SER A 4 11.06 -19.14 12.71
CA SER A 4 12.35 -19.27 12.04
C SER A 4 12.52 -18.12 11.02
N ARG A 5 13.74 -17.62 10.81
CA ARG A 5 14.03 -16.58 9.79
C ARG A 5 13.51 -16.97 8.40
N ARG A 6 13.54 -18.28 8.08
CA ARG A 6 13.01 -18.84 6.83
C ARG A 6 11.50 -18.60 6.70
N THR A 7 10.74 -18.82 7.77
CA THR A 7 9.29 -18.58 7.80
C THR A 7 8.97 -17.10 7.65
N ALA A 8 9.72 -16.21 8.31
CA ALA A 8 9.54 -14.76 8.16
C ALA A 8 9.76 -14.31 6.72
N ARG A 9 10.86 -14.75 6.09
CA ARG A 9 11.17 -14.44 4.69
C ARG A 9 10.11 -14.97 3.71
N THR A 10 9.66 -16.21 3.92
CA THR A 10 8.62 -16.83 3.08
C THR A 10 7.30 -16.06 3.16
N ASN A 11 6.92 -15.64 4.37
CA ASN A 11 5.70 -14.87 4.60
C ASN A 11 5.78 -13.47 3.97
N GLY A 12 6.93 -12.78 4.10
CA GLY A 12 7.18 -11.50 3.43
C GLY A 12 7.03 -11.63 1.92
N THR A 13 7.76 -12.55 1.31
CA THR A 13 7.68 -12.82 -0.14
C THR A 13 6.26 -13.16 -0.60
N ARG A 14 5.49 -13.93 0.18
CA ARG A 14 4.09 -14.24 -0.13
C ARG A 14 3.21 -13.00 -0.08
N PHE A 15 3.45 -12.11 0.87
CA PHE A 15 2.69 -10.88 1.04
C PHE A 15 2.98 -9.88 -0.06
N GLU A 16 4.26 -9.60 -0.34
CA GLU A 16 4.68 -8.75 -1.47
C GLU A 16 4.06 -9.26 -2.79
N THR A 17 4.04 -10.58 -2.98
CA THR A 17 3.45 -11.18 -4.20
C THR A 17 1.94 -10.96 -4.27
N ALA A 18 1.25 -11.09 -3.14
CA ALA A 18 -0.18 -10.83 -3.07
C ALA A 18 -0.51 -9.35 -3.30
N MET A 19 0.28 -8.42 -2.74
CA MET A 19 0.05 -6.98 -2.90
C MET A 19 0.37 -6.51 -4.33
N ALA A 20 1.47 -6.96 -4.93
CA ALA A 20 1.76 -6.65 -6.34
C ALA A 20 0.69 -7.22 -7.28
N GLY A 21 0.20 -8.44 -7.02
CA GLY A 21 -0.91 -9.04 -7.76
C GLY A 21 -2.23 -8.28 -7.59
N TYR A 22 -2.54 -7.85 -6.37
CA TYR A 22 -3.71 -7.04 -6.07
C TYR A 22 -3.68 -5.70 -6.80
N LEU A 23 -2.56 -4.96 -6.71
CA LEU A 23 -2.44 -3.65 -7.34
C LEU A 23 -2.45 -3.72 -8.87
N ARG A 24 -1.84 -4.76 -9.45
CA ARG A 24 -1.96 -5.05 -10.89
C ARG A 24 -3.41 -5.22 -11.33
N TRP A 25 -4.18 -5.98 -10.56
CA TRP A 25 -5.61 -6.14 -10.83
C TRP A 25 -6.36 -4.82 -10.60
N ALA A 26 -6.18 -4.18 -9.45
CA ALA A 26 -6.96 -3.03 -9.03
C ALA A 26 -6.77 -1.81 -9.93
N LEU A 27 -5.54 -1.59 -10.42
CA LEU A 27 -5.18 -0.47 -11.30
C LEU A 27 -5.17 -0.87 -12.79
N ASP A 28 -5.58 -2.10 -13.10
CA ASP A 28 -5.49 -2.71 -14.44
C ASP A 28 -4.13 -2.50 -15.15
N ASP A 29 -3.04 -2.48 -14.38
CA ASP A 29 -1.69 -2.21 -14.90
C ASP A 29 -0.76 -3.41 -14.73
N ARG A 30 -0.56 -4.14 -15.84
CA ARG A 30 0.32 -5.32 -15.92
C ARG A 30 1.80 -5.01 -15.67
N ARG A 31 2.22 -3.75 -15.71
CA ARG A 31 3.61 -3.34 -15.46
C ARG A 31 3.94 -3.34 -13.97
N ILE A 32 2.94 -3.29 -13.08
CA ILE A 32 3.14 -3.36 -11.63
C ILE A 32 3.79 -4.71 -11.27
N GLN A 33 4.91 -4.64 -10.55
CA GLN A 33 5.70 -5.80 -10.21
C GLN A 33 6.41 -5.63 -8.86
N ARG A 34 6.81 -6.76 -8.27
CA ARG A 34 7.75 -6.75 -7.16
C ARG A 34 9.11 -6.31 -7.66
N LEU A 35 9.74 -5.40 -6.93
CA LEU A 35 11.13 -5.04 -7.16
C LEU A 35 12.04 -6.09 -6.53
N ARG A 36 13.27 -6.15 -7.03
CA ARG A 36 14.35 -6.89 -6.38
C ARG A 36 15.14 -5.90 -5.55
N LEU A 37 15.66 -6.35 -4.40
CA LEU A 37 16.56 -5.56 -3.58
C LEU A 37 17.80 -5.17 -4.39
N HIS A 38 18.09 -3.87 -4.48
CA HIS A 38 19.32 -3.34 -5.10
C HIS A 38 20.34 -2.86 -4.05
N GLY A 39 20.38 -3.54 -2.89
CA GLY A 39 21.32 -3.21 -1.82
C GLY A 39 21.05 -1.81 -1.25
N ALA A 40 22.05 -0.92 -1.27
CA ALA A 40 21.92 0.44 -0.74
C ALA A 40 20.97 1.35 -1.55
N LYS A 41 20.55 0.92 -2.75
CA LYS A 41 19.62 1.64 -3.63
C LYS A 41 18.24 1.00 -3.60
N ASP A 42 17.78 0.62 -2.41
CA ASP A 42 16.45 0.06 -2.29
C ASP A 42 15.41 1.13 -2.66
N LEU A 43 14.45 0.74 -3.51
CA LEU A 43 13.41 1.61 -4.06
C LEU A 43 12.02 1.20 -3.54
N GLY A 44 11.99 0.30 -2.55
CA GLY A 44 10.78 -0.34 -2.04
C GLY A 44 10.49 -1.68 -2.69
N ASP A 45 9.40 -2.31 -2.25
CA ASP A 45 9.03 -3.67 -2.60
C ASP A 45 8.18 -3.78 -3.88
N ILE A 46 7.40 -2.75 -4.22
CA ILE A 46 6.51 -2.74 -5.38
C ILE A 46 6.78 -1.52 -6.25
N GLY A 47 7.02 -1.76 -7.55
CA GLY A 47 7.31 -0.71 -8.52
C GLY A 47 6.21 -0.51 -9.55
N ASN A 48 6.36 0.56 -10.34
CA ASN A 48 5.44 1.01 -11.39
C ASN A 48 4.04 1.40 -10.90
N VAL A 49 3.94 1.89 -9.67
CA VAL A 49 2.74 2.58 -9.18
C VAL A 49 3.03 4.08 -9.21
N PHE A 50 2.11 4.85 -9.78
CA PHE A 50 2.25 6.29 -9.94
C PHE A 50 1.00 6.99 -9.45
N PHE A 51 1.17 8.19 -8.90
CA PHE A 51 0.09 9.10 -8.58
C PHE A 51 0.41 10.46 -9.16
N PHE A 52 -0.50 10.96 -10.01
CA PHE A 52 -0.35 12.21 -10.72
C PHE A 52 0.98 12.35 -11.51
N GLY A 53 1.48 11.24 -12.05
CA GLY A 53 2.73 11.18 -12.82
C GLY A 53 3.99 10.95 -11.99
N GLU A 54 3.92 11.11 -10.67
CA GLU A 54 5.03 10.89 -9.75
C GLU A 54 5.04 9.46 -9.20
N PRO A 55 6.21 8.87 -8.93
CA PRO A 55 6.30 7.52 -8.39
C PRO A 55 5.67 7.45 -6.98
N VAL A 56 5.05 6.32 -6.67
CA VAL A 56 4.65 5.96 -5.31
C VAL A 56 5.59 4.88 -4.80
N THR A 57 6.24 5.13 -3.66
CA THR A 57 7.15 4.18 -3.04
C THR A 57 6.38 3.31 -2.07
N ILE A 58 6.48 1.99 -2.23
CA ILE A 58 5.66 1.05 -1.49
C ILE A 58 6.53 0.00 -0.80
N GLU A 59 6.48 0.00 0.52
CA GLU A 59 7.15 -0.98 1.37
C GLU A 59 6.13 -1.98 1.98
N CYS A 60 6.43 -3.28 1.97
CA CYS A 60 5.52 -4.33 2.42
C CYS A 60 5.94 -4.98 3.74
N LYS A 61 5.07 -4.93 4.76
CA LYS A 61 5.36 -5.48 6.10
C LYS A 61 4.47 -6.65 6.48
N TRP A 62 5.08 -7.82 6.70
CA TRP A 62 4.43 -8.96 7.38
C TRP A 62 4.73 -8.93 8.89
N THR A 63 4.06 -8.04 9.61
CA THR A 63 4.14 -7.98 11.08
C THR A 63 2.74 -7.95 11.69
N SER A 64 2.56 -8.68 12.79
CA SER A 64 1.28 -8.74 13.51
C SER A 64 1.07 -7.57 14.46
N ALA A 65 2.15 -6.87 14.84
CA ALA A 65 2.11 -5.66 15.65
C ALA A 65 2.46 -4.44 14.80
N PRO A 66 1.81 -3.28 15.02
CA PRO A 66 2.19 -2.03 14.36
C PRO A 66 3.54 -1.56 14.90
N ASN A 67 4.53 -1.45 14.01
CA ASN A 67 5.79 -0.76 14.29
C ASN A 67 5.91 0.45 13.36
N ILE A 68 4.89 1.30 13.43
CA ILE A 68 4.57 2.34 12.44
C ILE A 68 5.76 3.26 12.17
N GLY A 69 6.37 3.83 13.21
CA GLY A 69 7.46 4.80 13.07
C GLY A 69 8.68 4.22 12.33
N PRO A 70 9.23 3.07 12.75
CA PRO A 70 10.29 2.40 12.00
C PRO A 70 9.92 2.04 10.57
N HIS A 71 8.70 1.56 10.30
CA HIS A 71 8.29 1.23 8.94
C HIS A 71 8.19 2.48 8.05
N MET A 72 7.63 3.57 8.57
CA MET A 72 7.54 4.83 7.82
C MET A 72 8.92 5.42 7.52
N ARG A 73 9.88 5.36 8.45
CA ARG A 73 11.26 5.81 8.17
C ARG A 73 11.98 5.00 7.10
N GLU A 74 11.64 3.72 6.98
CA GLU A 74 12.19 2.86 5.94
C GLU A 74 11.61 3.24 4.57
N ALA A 75 10.27 3.36 4.49
CA ALA A 75 9.59 3.83 3.28
C ALA A 75 10.04 5.24 2.85
N ASP A 76 10.27 6.15 3.81
CA ASP A 76 10.76 7.51 3.56
C ASP A 76 12.18 7.52 2.96
N ARG A 77 13.08 6.68 3.49
CA ARG A 77 14.44 6.51 2.95
C ARG A 77 14.39 5.96 1.52
N GLU A 78 13.55 4.97 1.26
CA GLU A 78 13.38 4.38 -0.07
C GLU A 78 12.74 5.36 -1.05
N ALA A 79 11.81 6.18 -0.57
CA ALA A 79 11.19 7.24 -1.36
C ALA A 79 12.24 8.29 -1.77
N GLY A 80 13.14 8.66 -0.86
CA GLY A 80 14.30 9.49 -1.17
C GLY A 80 15.24 8.88 -2.22
N ASN A 81 15.41 7.55 -2.26
CA ASN A 81 16.20 6.89 -3.31
C ASN A 81 15.49 6.86 -4.67
N GLN A 82 14.16 6.89 -4.67
CA GLN A 82 13.31 6.87 -5.86
C GLN A 82 12.94 8.28 -6.36
N ASP A 83 13.34 9.33 -5.65
CA ASP A 83 12.86 10.71 -5.84
C ASP A 83 11.32 10.79 -5.81
N SER A 84 10.71 10.03 -4.89
CA SER A 84 9.27 9.89 -4.72
C SER A 84 8.75 10.76 -3.58
N PRO A 85 7.68 11.54 -3.78
CA PRO A 85 7.04 12.29 -2.71
C PRO A 85 6.07 11.45 -1.87
N TYR A 86 5.84 10.18 -2.24
CA TYR A 86 4.75 9.37 -1.69
C TYR A 86 5.27 8.07 -1.05
N PRO A 87 5.83 8.12 0.18
CA PRO A 87 6.20 6.93 0.93
C PRO A 87 4.97 6.24 1.52
N TRP A 88 4.72 4.99 1.15
CA TRP A 88 3.60 4.18 1.65
C TRP A 88 4.06 2.86 2.21
N VAL A 89 3.39 2.40 3.25
CA VAL A 89 3.55 1.04 3.79
C VAL A 89 2.26 0.26 3.62
N LEU A 90 2.36 -0.92 3.01
CA LEU A 90 1.30 -1.92 3.04
C LEU A 90 1.64 -2.95 4.10
N GLN A 91 0.72 -3.22 5.03
CA GLN A 91 0.97 -4.13 6.13
C GLN A 91 -0.10 -5.22 6.22
N LYS A 92 0.37 -6.43 6.52
CA LYS A 92 -0.48 -7.57 6.80
C LYS A 92 -1.40 -7.30 8.00
N ALA A 93 -2.70 -7.19 7.76
CA ALA A 93 -3.73 -7.04 8.79
C ALA A 93 -3.90 -8.34 9.60
N ALA A 94 -4.01 -8.24 10.92
CA ALA A 94 -4.30 -9.41 11.77
C ALA A 94 -5.67 -10.02 11.41
N GLY A 95 -5.77 -11.36 11.37
CA GLY A 95 -7.02 -12.07 11.08
C GLY A 95 -7.50 -12.05 9.61
N VAL A 96 -6.91 -11.25 8.73
CA VAL A 96 -7.34 -11.16 7.32
C VAL A 96 -6.52 -12.10 6.43
N GLY A 97 -7.14 -13.01 5.69
CA GLY A 97 -6.42 -13.89 4.75
C GLY A 97 -5.87 -13.17 3.51
N LEU A 98 -5.11 -13.88 2.66
CA LEU A 98 -4.64 -13.35 1.35
C LEU A 98 -5.27 -14.06 0.15
N SER A 99 -6.22 -14.97 0.38
CA SER A 99 -6.69 -15.92 -0.64
C SER A 99 -7.64 -15.33 -1.68
N THR A 100 -8.16 -14.12 -1.46
CA THR A 100 -9.14 -13.47 -2.36
C THR A 100 -8.81 -12.00 -2.52
N ILE A 101 -9.21 -11.41 -3.66
CA ILE A 101 -9.06 -9.97 -3.94
C ILE A 101 -9.67 -9.12 -2.83
N ARG A 102 -10.90 -9.42 -2.40
CA ARG A 102 -11.55 -8.73 -1.28
C ARG A 102 -10.69 -8.74 -0.01
N ARG A 103 -10.12 -9.89 0.35
CA ARG A 103 -9.28 -9.99 1.55
C ARG A 103 -7.90 -9.34 1.38
N GLN A 104 -7.38 -9.27 0.17
CA GLN A 104 -6.16 -8.52 -0.13
C GLN A 104 -6.40 -7.00 -0.02
N GLY A 105 -7.56 -6.50 -0.47
CA GLY A 105 -7.94 -5.10 -0.29
C GLY A 105 -8.15 -4.71 1.18
N MET A 106 -8.54 -5.65 2.05
CA MET A 106 -8.71 -5.44 3.50
C MET A 106 -7.40 -5.41 4.31
N GLN A 107 -6.23 -5.54 3.66
CA GLN A 107 -4.95 -5.33 4.34
C GLN A 107 -4.79 -3.84 4.70
N LEU A 108 -3.81 -3.51 5.54
CA LEU A 108 -3.59 -2.14 5.98
C LEU A 108 -2.70 -1.41 4.97
N ALA A 109 -2.98 -0.13 4.76
CA ALA A 109 -2.10 0.81 4.07
C ALA A 109 -1.96 2.07 4.91
N TYR A 110 -0.77 2.64 5.01
CA TYR A 110 -0.57 3.88 5.76
C TYR A 110 0.60 4.71 5.23
N THR A 111 0.49 6.01 5.44
CA THR A 111 1.49 7.03 5.12
C THR A 111 1.38 8.19 6.12
N TYR A 112 2.30 9.15 6.06
CA TYR A 112 2.19 10.38 6.85
C TYR A 112 0.89 11.13 6.50
N THR A 113 0.26 11.74 7.50
CA THR A 113 -1.04 12.39 7.33
C THR A 113 -0.97 13.53 6.31
N ASP A 114 0.11 14.32 6.30
CA ASP A 114 0.35 15.38 5.33
C ASP A 114 0.51 14.87 3.89
N VAL A 115 1.18 13.72 3.70
CA VAL A 115 1.30 13.04 2.40
C VAL A 115 -0.08 12.61 1.91
N LEU A 116 -0.91 12.01 2.78
CA LEU A 116 -2.27 11.65 2.41
C LEU A 116 -3.11 12.89 2.05
N GLU A 117 -3.05 13.95 2.87
CA GLU A 117 -3.75 15.21 2.62
C GLU A 117 -3.33 15.83 1.27
N GLN A 118 -2.02 15.82 0.96
CA GLN A 118 -1.51 16.27 -0.33
C GLN A 118 -2.13 15.45 -1.48
N MET A 119 -2.12 14.12 -1.39
CA MET A 119 -2.71 13.27 -2.43
C MET A 119 -4.22 13.51 -2.58
N LEU A 120 -4.94 13.64 -1.46
CA LEU A 120 -6.39 13.91 -1.45
C LEU A 120 -6.74 15.25 -2.11
N GLY A 121 -5.82 16.22 -2.12
CA GLY A 121 -5.99 17.49 -2.83
C GLY A 121 -6.11 17.36 -4.36
N HIS A 122 -5.82 16.18 -4.93
CA HIS A 122 -5.91 15.93 -6.38
C HIS A 122 -7.15 15.13 -6.81
N VAL A 123 -8.04 14.76 -5.88
CA VAL A 123 -9.25 13.97 -6.18
C VAL A 123 -10.52 14.69 -5.73
N ASP A 124 -11.68 14.23 -6.22
CA ASP A 124 -12.96 14.83 -5.86
C ASP A 124 -13.40 14.50 -4.43
N ILE A 125 -14.36 15.27 -3.92
CA ILE A 125 -14.88 15.12 -2.55
C ILE A 125 -15.45 13.72 -2.27
N ARG A 126 -16.05 13.07 -3.27
CA ARG A 126 -16.61 11.71 -3.11
C ARG A 126 -15.51 10.68 -2.93
N THR A 127 -14.40 10.85 -3.62
CA THR A 127 -13.21 10.02 -3.49
C THR A 127 -12.57 10.25 -2.12
N ILE A 128 -12.49 11.51 -1.67
CA ILE A 128 -12.01 11.84 -0.32
C ILE A 128 -12.83 11.10 0.74
N ASP A 129 -14.16 11.17 0.68
CA ASP A 129 -15.03 10.49 1.64
C ASP A 129 -14.78 8.98 1.65
N ARG A 130 -14.70 8.34 0.47
CA ARG A 130 -14.47 6.88 0.36
C ARG A 130 -13.09 6.44 0.84
N VAL A 131 -12.05 7.23 0.56
CA VAL A 131 -10.67 6.94 0.97
C VAL A 131 -10.50 7.11 2.48
N THR A 132 -11.15 8.13 3.06
CA THR A 132 -10.99 8.48 4.48
C THR A 132 -11.99 7.77 5.40
N GLU A 133 -13.03 7.13 4.85
CA GLU A 133 -14.02 6.37 5.61
C GLU A 133 -13.35 5.33 6.52
N GLY A 134 -13.58 5.45 7.84
CA GLY A 134 -13.01 4.53 8.83
C GLY A 134 -11.48 4.60 8.98
N SER A 135 -10.83 5.62 8.41
CA SER A 135 -9.39 5.85 8.59
C SER A 135 -9.04 6.08 10.06
N GLN A 136 -7.78 5.78 10.41
CA GLN A 136 -7.29 5.88 11.78
C GLN A 136 -5.98 6.68 11.83
N ALA A 137 -5.94 7.69 12.68
CA ALA A 137 -4.68 8.36 13.02
C ALA A 137 -3.87 7.46 13.98
N VAL A 138 -2.69 7.03 13.53
CA VAL A 138 -1.82 6.06 14.20
C VAL A 138 -0.40 6.60 14.37
N GLY A 139 0.46 5.83 15.04
CA GLY A 139 1.80 6.29 15.40
C GLY A 139 1.82 7.01 16.75
N ARG A 140 3.02 7.36 17.21
CA ARG A 140 3.21 7.96 18.54
C ARG A 140 2.58 9.36 18.62
N ASN A 141 2.70 10.12 17.54
CA ASN A 141 2.21 11.50 17.47
C ASN A 141 0.91 11.63 16.67
N LYS A 142 0.31 10.52 16.23
CA LYS A 142 -0.87 10.50 15.34
C LYS A 142 -0.63 11.23 14.00
N ASP A 143 0.62 11.21 13.56
CA ASP A 143 1.16 11.82 12.35
C ASP A 143 1.09 10.89 11.12
N VAL A 144 0.53 9.70 11.28
CA VAL A 144 0.35 8.70 10.23
C VAL A 144 -1.13 8.38 10.13
N THR A 145 -1.67 8.39 8.91
CA THR A 145 -3.04 7.95 8.66
C THR A 145 -3.05 6.55 8.06
N MET A 146 -3.85 5.68 8.66
CA MET A 146 -4.03 4.29 8.24
C MET A 146 -5.42 4.10 7.62
N ILE A 147 -5.41 3.47 6.45
CA ILE A 147 -6.57 3.09 5.64
C ILE A 147 -6.40 1.62 5.22
N THR A 148 -7.27 1.14 4.33
CA THR A 148 -7.14 -0.17 3.70
C THR A 148 -6.36 -0.11 2.38
N VAL A 149 -5.79 -1.23 1.94
CA VAL A 149 -5.16 -1.34 0.61
C VAL A 149 -6.17 -1.06 -0.51
N HIS A 150 -7.45 -1.37 -0.30
CA HIS A 150 -8.52 -0.99 -1.21
C HIS A 150 -8.67 0.52 -1.36
N GLN A 151 -8.68 1.27 -0.24
CA GLN A 151 -8.76 2.73 -0.26
C GLN A 151 -7.50 3.36 -0.85
N PHE A 152 -6.32 2.81 -0.54
CA PHE A 152 -5.08 3.22 -1.19
C PHE A 152 -5.15 3.04 -2.72
N ALA A 153 -5.59 1.86 -3.20
CA ALA A 153 -5.74 1.62 -4.63
C ALA A 153 -6.79 2.55 -5.27
N LEU A 154 -7.89 2.82 -4.56
CA LEU A 154 -8.91 3.79 -4.98
C LEU A 154 -8.33 5.20 -5.14
N LEU A 155 -7.48 5.63 -4.20
CA LEU A 155 -6.77 6.90 -4.27
C LEU A 155 -5.83 6.93 -5.49
N CYS A 156 -5.00 5.90 -5.67
CA CYS A 156 -4.11 5.79 -6.83
C CYS A 156 -4.86 5.74 -8.17
N ASN A 157 -6.11 5.28 -8.17
CA ASN A 157 -6.98 5.24 -9.34
C ASN A 157 -7.91 6.46 -9.46
N TYR A 158 -7.65 7.54 -8.71
CA TYR A 158 -8.44 8.78 -8.73
C TYR A 158 -9.94 8.57 -8.51
N GLY A 159 -10.31 7.63 -7.65
CA GLY A 159 -11.70 7.29 -7.34
C GLY A 159 -12.41 6.40 -8.36
N GLN A 160 -11.75 6.10 -9.48
CA GLN A 160 -12.30 5.24 -10.52
C GLN A 160 -12.48 3.80 -10.03
N PRO A 161 -13.43 3.05 -10.61
CA PRO A 161 -13.66 1.66 -10.26
C PRO A 161 -12.37 0.81 -10.39
N LEU A 162 -12.15 -0.12 -9.45
CA LEU A 162 -10.93 -0.93 -9.40
C LEU A 162 -11.13 -2.26 -10.12
N GLY A 163 -10.17 -2.61 -10.98
CA GLY A 163 -10.17 -3.84 -11.75
C GLY A 163 -11.10 -3.82 -12.98
N PRO A 164 -10.87 -4.75 -13.92
CA PRO A 164 -11.50 -4.74 -15.24
C PRO A 164 -13.01 -5.06 -15.22
N ASP A 165 -13.53 -5.65 -14.14
CA ASP A 165 -14.94 -6.05 -14.01
C ASP A 165 -15.82 -4.98 -13.34
N ALA A 166 -15.27 -3.79 -13.10
CA ALA A 166 -15.97 -2.76 -12.36
C ALA A 166 -16.91 -1.90 -13.23
N ASP A 167 -16.81 -2.07 -14.56
CA ASP A 167 -17.76 -1.59 -15.57
C ASP A 167 -18.71 -2.73 -16.04
N GLY A 168 -19.47 -3.32 -15.11
CA GLY A 168 -20.72 -4.01 -15.42
C GLY A 168 -20.72 -5.55 -15.36
N GLY A 169 -21.65 -6.08 -14.55
CA GLY A 169 -22.07 -7.47 -14.60
C GLY A 169 -22.71 -7.91 -13.30
N GLU A 170 -24.04 -7.81 -13.20
CA GLU A 170 -24.80 -8.71 -12.33
C GLU A 170 -24.37 -10.16 -12.64
N SER A 171 -24.07 -10.91 -11.58
CA SER A 171 -24.14 -12.36 -11.58
C SER A 171 -24.93 -12.80 -10.36
#